data_AF-A0A8B9TG84-F1
#
_entry.id   AF-A0A8B9TG84-F1
#
_cell.length_a   1.000
_cell.length_b   1.000
_cell.length_c   1.000
_cell.angle_alpha   90.00
_cell.angle_beta   90.00
_cell.angle_gamma   90.00
#
_symmetry.space_group_name_H-M   'P 1'
#
loop_
_entity.id
_entity.type
_entity.pdbx_description
1 polymer ?
#
loop_
_entity_poly.entity_id
_entity_poly.type
_entity_poly.pdbx_seq_one_letter_code
_entity_poly.pdbx_strand_id
1 'polypeptide(L)'
;MRQGRAAGLAALPWAHTTEGTGINIACSHPNIQSNDYIYWYRQFPGQGPAFLVWAKSGSKDVTDPAGRLSVAGDRRSSALWLARPRLRDAAVYYCGDSVGHKWALENAGRLEKGSEPHDGAKKQ
;
A
#
# COMPACT_ATOMS: atom_id res chain seq x y z
N MET A 1 -25.71 2.07 39.68
CA MET A 1 -25.50 1.49 38.34
C MET A 1 -24.24 2.11 37.76
N ARG A 2 -23.17 1.32 37.59
CA ARG A 2 -21.86 1.82 37.12
C ARG A 2 -21.80 1.68 35.60
N GLN A 3 -21.30 2.75 34.98
CA GLN A 3 -21.37 3.08 33.57
C GLN A 3 -20.71 2.00 32.70
N GLY A 4 -21.43 1.57 31.66
CA GLY A 4 -20.93 0.64 30.66
C GLY A 4 -19.81 1.28 29.83
N ARG A 5 -18.67 0.61 29.75
CA ARG A 5 -17.64 0.91 28.75
C ARG A 5 -18.22 0.60 27.37
N ALA A 6 -18.50 1.62 26.57
CA ALA A 6 -18.65 1.44 25.14
C ALA A 6 -17.27 1.09 24.58
N ALA A 7 -17.06 -0.17 24.22
CA ALA A 7 -15.97 -0.55 23.34
C ALA A 7 -16.28 0.09 21.97
N GLY A 8 -15.60 1.19 21.66
CA GLY A 8 -15.72 1.85 20.36
C GLY A 8 -15.37 0.86 19.26
N LEU A 9 -16.31 0.64 18.35
CA LEU A 9 -16.18 -0.20 17.17
C LEU A 9 -14.91 0.18 16.41
N ALA A 10 -14.00 -0.78 16.22
CA ALA A 10 -12.84 -0.61 15.36
C ALA A 10 -13.31 -0.53 13.90
N ALA A 11 -13.58 0.68 13.41
CA ALA A 11 -13.80 0.93 11.99
C ALA A 11 -12.46 1.24 11.33
N LEU A 12 -11.89 0.30 10.57
CA LEU A 12 -11.08 0.58 9.37
C LEU A 12 -11.30 -0.57 8.39
N PRO A 13 -11.68 -0.26 7.13
CA PRO A 13 -10.68 0.21 6.16
C PRO A 13 -11.19 1.36 5.30
N TRP A 14 -11.77 2.40 5.92
CA TRP A 14 -11.93 3.68 5.26
C TRP A 14 -11.44 4.77 6.21
N ALA A 15 -10.55 5.61 5.69
CA ALA A 15 -10.01 6.75 6.42
C ALA A 15 -10.61 8.01 5.79
N HIS A 16 -11.33 8.81 6.59
CA HIS A 16 -11.83 10.11 6.14
C HIS A 16 -11.00 11.21 6.75
N THR A 17 -10.75 12.25 5.97
CA THR A 17 -10.11 13.49 6.43
C THR A 17 -10.81 14.66 5.78
N THR A 18 -10.70 15.83 6.41
CA THR A 18 -11.13 17.09 5.81
C THR A 18 -10.12 17.50 4.74
N GLU A 19 -10.59 18.16 3.68
CA GLU A 19 -9.72 18.67 2.64
C GLU A 19 -8.61 19.56 3.21
N GLY A 20 -7.37 19.36 2.75
CA GLY A 20 -6.22 20.11 3.24
C GLY A 20 -5.69 19.67 4.60
N THR A 21 -6.38 18.76 5.32
CA THR A 21 -5.88 18.15 6.55
C THR A 21 -5.12 16.87 6.21
N GLY A 22 -3.83 16.85 6.55
CA GLY A 22 -2.97 15.71 6.28
C GLY A 22 -3.47 14.43 6.94
N ILE A 23 -3.28 13.31 6.25
CA ILE A 23 -3.72 11.98 6.71
C ILE A 23 -2.57 10.99 6.62
N ASN A 24 -2.54 10.02 7.53
CA ASN A 24 -1.57 8.94 7.55
C ASN A 24 -2.29 7.62 7.30
N ILE A 25 -1.85 6.87 6.29
CA ILE A 25 -2.39 5.58 5.90
C ILE A 25 -1.34 4.54 6.28
N ALA A 26 -1.63 3.73 7.31
CA ALA A 26 -0.72 2.69 7.78
C ALA A 26 -0.93 1.37 7.03
N CYS A 27 0.15 0.60 6.88
CA CYS A 27 0.15 -0.72 6.28
C CYS A 27 1.17 -1.64 6.95
N SER A 28 0.73 -2.87 7.24
CA SER A 28 1.53 -3.91 7.89
C SER A 28 2.08 -4.90 6.87
N HIS A 29 3.34 -5.28 7.02
CA HIS A 29 4.08 -6.21 6.15
C HIS A 29 4.65 -7.37 6.99
N PRO A 30 3.79 -8.23 7.58
CA PRO A 30 4.22 -9.24 8.55
C PRO A 30 5.17 -10.30 7.97
N ASN A 31 5.20 -10.47 6.64
CA ASN A 31 5.96 -11.50 5.94
C ASN A 31 7.04 -10.96 5.00
N ILE A 32 7.29 -9.64 4.97
CA ILE A 32 8.33 -9.03 4.14
C ILE A 32 9.70 -9.69 4.33
N GLN A 33 10.40 -9.94 3.23
CA GLN A 33 11.75 -10.49 3.21
C GLN A 33 12.81 -9.39 3.06
N SER A 34 14.05 -9.72 3.42
CA SER A 34 15.19 -8.78 3.44
C SER A 34 15.47 -8.11 2.09
N ASN A 35 15.07 -8.72 0.97
CA ASN A 35 15.30 -8.21 -0.38
C ASN A 35 14.07 -7.58 -1.04
N ASP A 36 12.91 -7.65 -0.41
CA ASP A 36 11.68 -7.13 -1.01
C ASP A 36 11.68 -5.60 -0.98
N TYR A 37 10.78 -4.99 -1.75
CA TYR A 37 10.48 -3.57 -1.68
C TYR A 37 9.01 -3.38 -1.31
N ILE A 38 8.69 -2.31 -0.58
CA ILE A 38 7.31 -1.93 -0.29
C ILE A 38 6.86 -0.96 -1.37
N TYR A 39 5.74 -1.27 -1.99
CA TYR A 39 5.08 -0.49 -3.03
C TYR A 39 3.78 0.09 -2.49
N TRP A 40 3.47 1.29 -2.95
CA TRP A 40 2.19 1.94 -2.74
C TRP A 40 1.55 2.27 -4.08
N TYR A 41 0.25 2.04 -4.16
CA TYR A 41 -0.59 2.29 -5.32
C TYR A 41 -1.81 3.11 -4.91
N ARG A 42 -2.37 3.82 -5.89
CA ARG A 42 -3.61 4.59 -5.78
C ARG A 42 -4.58 4.10 -6.84
N GLN A 43 -5.82 3.88 -6.48
CA GLN A 43 -6.88 3.53 -7.42
C GLN A 43 -8.06 4.50 -7.29
N PHE A 44 -8.30 5.24 -8.36
CA PHE A 44 -9.50 6.05 -8.48
C PHE A 44 -10.72 5.19 -8.85
N PRO A 45 -11.94 5.60 -8.47
CA PRO A 45 -13.16 4.91 -8.90
C PRO A 45 -13.18 4.70 -10.42
N GLY A 46 -13.40 3.46 -10.85
CA GLY A 46 -13.47 3.10 -12.28
C GLY A 46 -12.12 2.98 -13.00
N GLN A 47 -10.99 3.12 -12.31
CA GLN A 47 -9.64 2.97 -12.89
C GLN A 47 -8.90 1.76 -12.31
N GLY A 48 -7.83 1.33 -12.98
CA GLY A 48 -6.90 0.34 -12.43
C GLY A 48 -5.97 0.95 -11.37
N PRO A 49 -5.30 0.14 -10.53
CA PRO A 49 -4.29 0.62 -9.60
C PRO A 49 -3.12 1.30 -10.32
N ALA A 50 -2.83 2.55 -9.96
CA ALA A 50 -1.70 3.31 -10.45
C ALA A 50 -0.57 3.34 -9.42
N PHE A 51 0.66 3.12 -9.86
CA PHE A 51 1.83 3.18 -9.00
C PHE A 51 2.06 4.60 -8.45
N LEU A 52 2.32 4.70 -7.14
CA LEU A 52 2.68 5.97 -6.48
C LEU A 52 4.16 6.04 -6.15
N VAL A 53 4.63 5.10 -5.32
CA VAL A 53 5.97 5.16 -4.73
C VAL A 53 6.39 3.78 -4.22
N TRP A 54 7.69 3.53 -4.17
CA TRP A 54 8.26 2.37 -3.49
C TRP A 54 9.46 2.76 -2.64
N ALA A 55 9.67 2.05 -1.54
CA ALA A 55 10.86 2.16 -0.70
C ALA A 55 11.23 0.81 -0.07
N LYS A 56 12.52 0.62 0.22
CA LYS A 56 12.99 -0.53 0.99
C LYS A 56 12.93 -0.27 2.50
N SER A 57 13.38 0.91 2.91
CA SER A 57 13.45 1.38 4.30
C SER A 57 13.52 2.90 4.32
N GLY A 58 13.33 3.52 5.49
CA GLY A 58 13.46 4.97 5.64
C GLY A 58 12.28 5.72 5.04
N SER A 59 12.51 6.92 4.51
CA SER A 59 11.44 7.77 3.99
C SER A 59 11.69 8.24 2.56
N LYS A 60 10.61 8.38 1.78
CA LYS A 60 10.65 8.83 0.39
C LYS A 60 9.47 9.75 0.10
N ASP A 61 9.75 10.88 -0.53
CA ASP A 61 8.71 11.86 -0.87
C ASP A 61 7.84 11.37 -2.04
N VAL A 62 6.58 11.80 -2.04
CA VAL A 62 5.58 11.53 -3.07
C VAL A 62 5.13 12.88 -3.63
N THR A 63 5.10 13.01 -4.95
CA THR A 63 4.83 14.29 -5.61
C THR A 63 3.34 14.53 -5.85
N ASP A 64 2.60 13.49 -6.24
CA ASP A 64 1.16 13.56 -6.51
C ASP A 64 0.41 12.34 -5.93
N PRO A 65 -0.36 12.51 -4.83
CA PRO A 65 -0.51 13.74 -4.05
C PRO A 65 0.79 14.05 -3.28
N ALA A 66 1.02 15.32 -2.96
CA ALA A 66 2.17 15.72 -2.15
C ALA A 66 2.14 14.97 -0.79
N GLY A 67 3.21 14.23 -0.50
CA GLY A 67 3.24 13.34 0.65
C GLY A 67 4.61 12.71 0.89
N ARG A 68 4.63 11.72 1.78
CA ARG A 68 5.84 10.99 2.15
C ARG A 68 5.48 9.57 2.57
N LEU A 69 6.14 8.61 1.96
CA LEU A 69 6.22 7.23 2.44
C LEU A 69 7.26 7.15 3.56
N SER A 70 6.91 6.49 4.66
CA SER A 70 7.83 6.10 5.73
C SER A 70 7.76 4.58 5.93
N VAL A 71 8.91 3.94 6.02
CA VAL A 71 9.06 2.50 6.26
C VAL A 71 9.87 2.30 7.53
N ALA A 72 9.31 1.52 8.46
CA ALA A 72 9.94 1.20 9.73
C ALA A 72 11.29 0.48 9.53
N GLY A 73 12.19 0.58 10.51
CA GLY A 73 13.51 -0.05 10.43
C GLY A 73 13.46 -1.57 10.30
N ASP A 74 12.49 -2.21 10.96
CA ASP A 74 12.19 -3.65 10.83
C ASP A 74 11.43 -4.01 9.55
N ARG A 75 10.98 -2.99 8.81
CA ARG A 75 10.24 -3.06 7.54
C ARG A 75 8.87 -3.73 7.65
N ARG A 76 8.46 -4.16 8.85
CA ARG A 76 7.16 -4.79 9.12
C ARG A 76 6.00 -3.80 9.09
N SER A 77 6.30 -2.51 9.01
CA SER A 77 5.31 -1.44 8.93
C SER A 77 5.75 -0.36 7.95
N SER A 78 4.77 0.20 7.24
CA SER A 78 4.93 1.40 6.44
C SER A 78 3.73 2.33 6.60
N ALA A 79 3.96 3.62 6.39
CA ALA A 79 2.95 4.65 6.46
C ALA A 79 3.08 5.59 5.27
N LEU A 80 1.99 5.81 4.55
CA LEU A 80 1.87 6.85 3.54
C LEU A 80 1.19 8.07 4.16
N TRP A 81 1.95 9.14 4.33
CA TRP A 81 1.42 10.43 4.74
C TRP A 81 1.11 11.29 3.53
N LEU A 82 -0.12 11.80 3.43
CA LEU A 82 -0.53 12.79 2.44
C LEU A 82 -0.62 14.14 3.13
N ALA A 83 0.07 15.15 2.60
CA ALA A 83 0.26 16.42 3.30
C ALA A 83 -1.02 17.25 3.36
N ARG A 84 -1.66 17.42 2.21
CA ARG A 84 -2.87 18.24 2.02
C ARG A 84 -3.75 17.61 0.94
N PRO A 85 -4.35 16.43 1.21
CA PRO A 85 -5.17 15.75 0.23
C PRO A 85 -6.39 16.60 -0.13
N ARG A 86 -6.73 16.58 -1.42
CA ARG A 86 -7.89 17.25 -2.00
C ARG A 86 -9.00 16.26 -2.29
N LEU A 87 -10.20 16.75 -2.63
CA LEU A 87 -11.31 15.87 -3.04
C LEU A 87 -10.91 14.97 -4.23
N ARG A 88 -10.09 15.48 -5.15
CA ARG A 88 -9.55 14.71 -6.30
C ARG A 88 -8.60 13.58 -5.90
N ASP A 89 -8.07 13.59 -4.69
CA ASP A 89 -7.14 12.58 -4.17
C ASP A 89 -7.89 11.46 -3.43
N ALA A 90 -9.22 11.55 -3.34
CA ALA A 90 -10.09 10.50 -2.81
C ALA A 90 -10.01 9.25 -3.70
N ALA A 91 -9.40 8.21 -3.16
CA ALA A 91 -9.06 6.99 -3.85
C ALA A 91 -8.86 5.85 -2.85
N VAL A 92 -8.80 4.62 -3.34
CA VAL A 92 -8.29 3.50 -2.54
C VAL A 92 -6.78 3.47 -2.65
N TYR A 93 -6.09 3.38 -1.51
CA TYR A 93 -4.64 3.29 -1.45
C TYR A 93 -4.26 1.85 -1.07
N TYR A 94 -3.45 1.22 -1.90
CA TYR A 94 -2.97 -0.14 -1.69
C TYR A 94 -1.49 -0.13 -1.38
N CYS A 95 -1.08 -1.05 -0.53
CA CYS A 95 0.32 -1.34 -0.24
C CYS A 95 0.60 -2.81 -0.49
N GLY A 96 1.85 -3.14 -0.79
CA GLY A 96 2.29 -4.52 -0.86
C GLY A 96 3.80 -4.62 -1.01
N ASP A 97 4.35 -5.75 -0.60
CA ASP A 97 5.75 -6.09 -0.81
C ASP A 97 5.95 -6.88 -2.11
N SER A 98 7.11 -6.71 -2.77
CA SER A 98 7.50 -7.58 -3.88
C SER A 98 7.86 -8.95 -3.35
N VAL A 99 6.86 -9.77 -3.01
CA VAL A 99 7.10 -11.16 -2.64
C VAL A 99 7.94 -11.80 -3.75
N GLY A 100 9.15 -12.26 -3.40
CA GLY A 100 9.98 -13.05 -4.28
C GLY A 100 9.17 -14.22 -4.83
N HIS A 101 8.85 -14.17 -6.13
CA HIS A 101 7.99 -15.08 -6.87
C HIS A 101 6.48 -14.97 -6.55
N LYS A 102 5.76 -14.25 -7.44
CA LYS A 102 4.30 -14.12 -7.59
C LYS A 102 3.72 -12.86 -6.93
N TRP A 103 3.20 -11.99 -7.77
CA TRP A 103 2.21 -10.97 -7.40
C TRP A 103 1.01 -11.70 -6.76
N ALA A 104 0.76 -11.48 -5.47
CA ALA A 104 -0.48 -11.91 -4.83
C ALA A 104 -1.37 -10.68 -4.66
N LEU A 105 -2.13 -10.35 -5.70
CA LEU A 105 -3.35 -9.54 -5.59
C LEU A 105 -4.51 -10.53 -5.42
N GLU A 106 -4.63 -11.15 -4.26
CA GLU A 106 -5.85 -11.89 -3.94
C GLU A 106 -6.90 -10.92 -3.40
N ASN A 107 -7.96 -10.77 -4.20
CA ASN A 107 -9.19 -9.97 -4.02
C ASN A 107 -9.22 -8.56 -4.65
N ALA A 108 -8.87 -8.45 -5.93
CA ALA A 108 -9.57 -7.58 -6.87
C ALA A 108 -9.58 -8.25 -8.26
N GLY A 109 -10.75 -8.34 -8.88
CA GLY A 109 -10.99 -9.16 -10.06
C GLY A 109 -10.01 -8.93 -11.22
N ARG A 110 -9.37 -10.04 -11.60
CA ARG A 110 -8.80 -10.38 -12.91
C ARG A 110 -7.53 -9.65 -13.38
N LEU A 111 -6.39 -10.34 -13.18
CA LEU A 111 -5.26 -10.35 -14.13
C LEU A 111 -5.10 -11.81 -14.63
N GLU A 112 -5.29 -12.05 -15.92
CA GLU A 112 -4.97 -13.35 -16.54
C GLU A 112 -3.68 -13.29 -17.38
N LYS A 113 -2.95 -14.40 -17.28
CA LYS A 113 -1.63 -14.85 -17.80
C LYS A 113 -0.99 -14.10 -18.98
N GLY A 114 0.29 -13.72 -18.78
CA GLY A 114 1.32 -13.88 -19.80
C GLY A 114 2.01 -15.24 -19.63
N SER A 115 1.91 -16.06 -20.66
CA SER A 115 2.45 -17.41 -20.83
C SER A 115 3.99 -17.49 -20.73
N GLU A 116 4.48 -18.63 -20.25
CA GLU A 116 5.87 -19.10 -20.46
C GLU A 116 6.29 -19.00 -21.93
N PRO A 117 7.57 -18.71 -22.18
CA PRO A 117 8.32 -19.45 -23.18
C PRO A 117 9.27 -20.43 -22.50
N HIS A 118 9.07 -21.69 -22.86
CA HIS A 118 9.96 -22.82 -22.65
C HIS A 118 11.34 -22.63 -23.33
N ASP A 119 12.30 -23.36 -22.76
CA ASP A 119 13.53 -23.91 -23.35
C ASP A 119 14.82 -23.07 -23.47
N GLY A 120 15.85 -23.59 -22.80
CA GLY A 120 17.22 -23.15 -22.90
C GLY A 120 18.16 -23.83 -21.89
N ALA A 121 18.13 -25.17 -21.80
CA ALA A 121 19.13 -25.94 -21.07
C ALA A 121 20.56 -25.72 -21.63
N LYS A 122 21.53 -25.44 -20.75
CA LYS A 122 22.93 -25.92 -20.76
C LYS A 122 23.61 -25.40 -19.49
N LYS A 123 23.74 -26.22 -18.44
CA LYS A 123 24.83 -27.18 -18.19
C LYS A 123 26.16 -26.47 -17.89
N GLN A 124 26.59 -26.60 -16.64
CA GLN A 124 28.00 -26.72 -16.28
C GLN A 124 28.14 -28.01 -15.48
#